data_AF-A0AAE0PU31-F1
#
_entry.id   AF-A0AAE0PU31-F1
#
_cell.length_a   1.000
_cell.length_b   1.000
_cell.length_c   1.000
_cell.angle_alpha   90.00
_cell.angle_beta   90.00
_cell.angle_gamma   90.00
#
_symmetry.space_group_name_H-M   'P 1'
#
loop_
_entity.id
_entity.type
_entity.pdbx_description
1 polymer ?
#
loop_
_entity_poly.entity_id
_entity_poly.type
_entity_poly.pdbx_seq_one_letter_code
_entity_poly.pdbx_strand_id
1 'polypeptide(L)'
;MWQGIQEITNYKTTPSACDSDASLPDALNEFYAQFEAQNNVAARKTIPPPNDQVLCLSTADVKRTLCRVNPQKSAGPDNIPGRVLRECAEQLVDVFTNIFNISLSSTFVPTCLKTMTLPQ
;
A
#
# COMPACT_ATOMS: atom_id res chain seq x y z
N MET A 1 26.12 10.94 17.12
CA MET A 1 25.39 10.44 15.92
C MET A 1 25.01 11.58 14.99
N TRP A 2 24.26 12.59 15.48
CA TRP A 2 23.84 13.73 14.66
C TRP A 2 24.98 14.59 14.09
N GLN A 3 26.08 14.75 14.84
CA GLN A 3 27.23 15.55 14.42
C GLN A 3 27.92 15.03 13.15
N GLY A 4 28.01 13.70 12.97
CA GLY A 4 28.60 13.10 11.77
C GLY A 4 27.73 13.25 10.52
N ILE A 5 26.41 13.34 10.67
CA ILE A 5 25.50 13.61 9.54
C ILE A 5 25.70 15.03 9.02
N GLN A 6 26.00 16.00 9.89
CA GLN A 6 26.24 17.39 9.49
C GLN A 6 27.53 17.55 8.67
N GLU A 7 28.59 16.83 9.05
CA GLU A 7 29.89 16.87 8.35
C GLU A 7 29.83 16.27 6.94
N ILE A 8 29.07 15.20 6.75
CA ILE A 8 28.96 14.54 5.43
C ILE A 8 28.11 15.36 4.46
N THR A 9 27.05 16.00 4.98
CA THR A 9 26.06 16.68 4.15
C THR A 9 26.39 18.14 3.87
N ASN A 10 27.44 18.70 4.50
CA ASN A 10 27.73 20.14 4.51
C ASN A 10 26.51 21.01 4.89
N TYR A 11 25.55 20.43 5.61
CA TYR A 11 24.42 21.16 6.15
C TYR A 11 24.93 22.07 7.27
N LYS A 12 25.06 23.35 6.93
CA LYS A 12 25.34 24.41 7.90
C LYS A 12 24.00 24.82 8.50
N THR A 13 23.88 24.76 9.83
CA THR A 13 22.72 25.28 10.58
C THR A 13 22.74 26.81 10.56
N THR A 14 22.67 27.41 9.38
CA THR A 14 22.19 28.78 9.23
C THR A 14 20.70 28.64 8.98
N PRO A 15 19.82 29.07 9.91
CA PRO A 15 18.48 29.40 9.52
C PRO A 15 18.61 30.65 8.64
N SER A 16 18.93 30.45 7.35
CA SER A 16 18.41 31.37 6.36
C SER A 16 16.93 31.34 6.63
N ALA A 17 16.34 32.46 7.03
CA ALA A 17 14.90 32.58 7.11
C ALA A 17 14.40 32.10 5.76
N CYS A 18 13.93 30.85 5.72
CA CYS A 18 13.14 30.41 4.61
C CYS A 18 12.00 31.40 4.67
N ASP A 19 11.85 32.18 3.61
CA ASP A 19 10.59 32.80 3.28
C ASP A 19 9.67 31.61 2.99
N SER A 20 9.30 30.89 4.06
CA SER A 20 8.35 29.81 4.06
C SER A 20 7.06 30.54 3.82
N ASP A 21 6.79 30.76 2.53
CA ASP A 21 5.55 31.34 2.08
C ASP A 21 4.46 30.53 2.75
N ALA A 22 3.84 31.12 3.77
CA ALA A 22 2.90 30.44 4.63
C ALA A 22 1.67 29.99 3.82
N SER A 23 1.51 30.51 2.60
CA SER A 23 0.50 30.11 1.63
C SER A 23 0.84 28.85 0.84
N LEU A 24 2.10 28.37 0.83
CA LEU A 24 2.48 27.18 0.07
C LEU A 24 1.71 25.92 0.50
N PRO A 25 1.55 25.61 1.81
CA PRO A 25 0.72 24.49 2.25
C PRO A 25 -0.74 24.64 1.79
N ASP A 26 -1.29 25.86 1.84
CA ASP A 26 -2.65 26.14 1.42
C ASP A 26 -2.82 25.96 -0.10
N ALA A 27 -1.86 26.42 -0.90
CA ALA A 27 -1.85 26.26 -2.35
C ALA A 27 -1.75 24.79 -2.78
N LEU A 28 -0.95 23.99 -2.08
CA LEU A 28 -0.87 22.54 -2.32
C LEU A 28 -2.19 21.85 -1.94
N ASN A 29 -2.76 22.23 -0.80
CA ASN A 29 -4.03 21.65 -0.35
C ASN A 29 -5.16 21.97 -1.33
N GLU A 30 -5.22 23.21 -1.83
CA GLU A 30 -6.18 23.62 -2.86
C GLU A 30 -5.97 22.85 -4.17
N PHE A 31 -4.72 22.73 -4.63
CA PHE A 31 -4.38 21.98 -5.84
C PHE A 31 -4.83 20.51 -5.78
N TYR A 32 -4.58 19.82 -4.66
CA TYR A 32 -4.98 18.42 -4.52
C TYR A 32 -6.48 18.24 -4.25
N ALA A 33 -7.13 19.16 -3.52
CA ALA A 33 -8.57 19.10 -3.26
C ALA A 33 -9.42 19.21 -4.53
N GLN A 34 -8.91 19.88 -5.58
CA GLN A 34 -9.59 19.99 -6.88
C GLN A 34 -9.82 18.62 -7.54
N PHE A 35 -8.88 17.69 -7.40
CA PHE A 35 -9.01 16.35 -7.98
C PHE A 35 -10.10 15.54 -7.30
N GLU A 36 -10.21 15.63 -5.97
CA GLU A 36 -11.27 14.95 -5.21
C GLU A 36 -12.66 15.54 -5.53
N ALA A 37 -12.76 16.88 -5.61
CA ALA A 37 -14.01 17.56 -5.95
C ALA A 37 -14.48 17.28 -7.39
N GLN A 38 -13.54 17.02 -8.31
CA GLN A 38 -13.82 16.68 -9.71
C GLN A 38 -14.02 15.17 -9.93
N ASN A 39 -13.74 14.33 -8.93
CA ASN A 39 -13.96 12.89 -8.97
C ASN A 39 -15.45 12.52 -8.75
N ASN A 40 -16.34 13.18 -9.49
CA ASN A 40 -17.78 12.88 -9.50
C ASN A 40 -18.11 11.67 -10.39
N VAL A 41 -17.09 11.05 -10.99
CA VAL A 41 -17.25 9.86 -11.81
C VAL A 41 -17.31 8.67 -10.86
N ALA A 42 -18.51 8.14 -10.63
CA ALA A 42 -18.64 6.82 -10.03
C ALA A 42 -17.72 5.86 -10.79
N ALA A 43 -16.82 5.17 -10.08
CA ALA A 43 -15.90 4.21 -10.68
C ALA A 43 -16.70 3.18 -11.49
N ARG A 44 -16.73 3.37 -12.82
CA ARG A 44 -17.46 2.48 -13.73
C ARG A 44 -16.56 1.28 -13.96
N LYS A 45 -17.08 0.08 -13.68
CA LYS A 45 -16.46 -1.16 -14.17
C LYS A 45 -16.48 -1.10 -15.70
N THR A 46 -15.36 -0.77 -16.31
CA THR A 46 -15.16 -0.96 -17.74
C THR A 46 -15.15 -2.47 -17.97
N ILE A 47 -16.00 -2.97 -18.86
CA ILE A 47 -15.92 -4.36 -19.31
C ILE A 47 -14.58 -4.46 -20.05
N PRO A 48 -13.64 -5.32 -19.61
CA PRO A 48 -12.37 -5.46 -20.29
C PRO A 48 -12.65 -5.91 -21.73
N PRO A 49 -11.93 -5.38 -22.74
CA PRO A 49 -11.99 -5.94 -24.08
C PRO A 49 -11.70 -7.45 -24.04
N PRO A 50 -12.23 -8.26 -24.98
CA PRO A 50 -12.17 -9.73 -24.92
C PRO A 50 -10.76 -10.35 -24.86
N ASN A 51 -9.71 -9.53 -25.01
CA ASN A 51 -8.31 -9.95 -25.05
C ASN A 51 -7.49 -9.45 -23.85
N ASP A 52 -8.12 -8.81 -22.86
CA ASP A 52 -7.42 -8.47 -21.62
C ASP A 52 -7.20 -9.74 -20.81
N GLN A 53 -5.92 -10.08 -20.61
CA GLN A 53 -5.53 -11.15 -19.71
C GLN A 53 -6.09 -10.83 -18.32
N VAL A 54 -7.01 -11.65 -17.83
CA VAL A 54 -7.46 -11.61 -16.45
C VAL A 54 -6.22 -11.71 -15.57
N LEU A 55 -6.01 -10.73 -14.69
CA LEU A 55 -4.88 -10.74 -13.76
C LEU A 55 -4.99 -12.00 -12.90
N CYS A 56 -4.07 -12.93 -13.10
CA CYS A 56 -4.01 -14.20 -12.41
C CYS A 56 -2.65 -14.35 -11.74
N LEU A 57 -2.67 -14.70 -10.46
CA LEU A 57 -1.48 -15.00 -9.67
C LEU A 57 -1.13 -16.48 -9.82
N SER A 58 0.16 -16.76 -10.00
CA SER A 58 0.70 -18.11 -9.94
C SER A 58 0.94 -18.54 -8.49
N THR A 59 0.92 -19.85 -8.23
CA THR A 59 1.29 -20.41 -6.93
C THR A 59 2.75 -20.07 -6.55
N ALA A 60 3.65 -20.01 -7.53
CA ALA A 60 5.05 -19.63 -7.31
C ALA A 60 5.19 -18.19 -6.78
N ASP A 61 4.40 -17.25 -7.31
CA ASP A 61 4.44 -15.86 -6.88
C ASP A 61 3.85 -15.68 -5.48
N VAL A 62 2.74 -16.38 -5.18
CA VAL A 62 2.13 -16.38 -3.85
C VAL A 62 3.06 -17.02 -2.82
N LYS A 63 3.67 -18.18 -3.13
CA LYS A 63 4.66 -18.84 -2.26
C LYS A 63 5.85 -17.93 -1.98
N ARG A 64 6.42 -17.30 -3.01
CA ARG A 64 7.54 -16.35 -2.86
C ARG A 64 7.16 -15.20 -1.93
N THR A 65 5.93 -14.71 -2.03
CA THR A 65 5.42 -13.62 -1.20
C THR A 65 5.25 -14.05 0.26
N LEU A 66 4.63 -15.21 0.51
CA LEU A 66 4.50 -15.79 1.86
C LEU A 66 5.87 -16.02 2.52
N CYS A 67 6.84 -16.55 1.78
CA CYS A 67 8.20 -16.78 2.29
C CYS A 67 8.94 -15.48 2.64
N ARG A 68 8.57 -14.35 2.03
CA ARG A 68 9.17 -13.03 2.26
C ARG A 68 8.52 -12.25 3.40
N VAL A 69 7.43 -12.77 3.98
CA VAL A 69 6.80 -12.15 5.16
C VAL A 69 7.84 -12.03 6.29
N ASN A 70 7.97 -10.83 6.86
CA ASN A 70 8.86 -10.61 7.98
C ASN A 70 8.22 -11.17 9.27
N PRO A 71 8.78 -12.24 9.87
CA PRO A 71 8.22 -12.85 11.07
C PRO A 71 8.32 -11.97 12.32
N GLN A 72 9.10 -10.88 12.29
CA GLN A 72 9.28 -9.95 13.40
C GLN A 72 8.27 -8.79 13.41
N LYS A 73 7.42 -8.66 12.37
CA LYS A 73 6.36 -7.67 12.37
C LYS A 73 5.22 -8.08 13.30
N SER A 74 4.53 -7.08 13.85
CA SER A 74 3.28 -7.29 14.57
C SER A 74 2.26 -8.02 13.71
N ALA A 75 1.42 -8.83 14.37
CA ALA A 75 0.30 -9.49 13.72
C ALA A 75 -0.66 -8.45 13.11
N GLY A 76 -1.35 -8.85 12.05
CA GLY A 76 -2.42 -8.05 11.46
C GLY A 76 -3.65 -7.95 12.37
N PRO A 77 -4.72 -7.30 11.91
CA PRO A 77 -6.00 -7.25 12.65
C PRO A 77 -6.65 -8.62 12.83
N ASP A 78 -6.20 -9.62 12.07
CA ASP A 78 -6.56 -11.03 12.21
C ASP A 78 -5.82 -11.74 13.37
N ASN A 79 -4.88 -11.04 14.02
CA ASN A 79 -3.99 -11.56 15.06
C ASN A 79 -3.17 -12.78 14.59
N ILE A 80 -2.90 -12.90 13.27
CA ILE A 80 -2.05 -13.95 12.73
C ILE A 80 -0.61 -13.44 12.65
N PRO A 81 0.35 -14.05 13.37
CA PRO A 81 1.76 -13.67 13.28
C PRO A 81 2.31 -13.96 11.89
N GLY A 82 3.14 -13.05 11.35
CA GLY A 82 3.80 -13.25 10.06
C GLY A 82 4.67 -14.52 10.00
N ARG A 83 5.16 -14.99 11.16
CA ARG A 83 5.85 -16.28 11.30
C ARG A 83 5.00 -17.45 10.81
N VAL A 84 3.72 -17.50 11.19
CA VAL A 84 2.81 -18.60 10.82
C VAL A 84 2.63 -18.62 9.31
N LEU A 85 2.43 -17.46 8.69
CA LEU A 85 2.29 -17.36 7.23
C LEU A 85 3.54 -17.86 6.49
N ARG A 86 4.73 -17.61 7.05
CA ARG A 86 5.99 -18.03 6.45
C ARG A 86 6.26 -19.53 6.65
N GLU A 87 6.04 -20.05 7.85
CA GLU A 87 6.26 -21.47 8.18
C GLU A 87 5.22 -22.38 7.50
N CYS A 88 3.97 -21.91 7.39
CA CYS A 88 2.88 -22.64 6.73
C CYS A 88 2.74 -22.31 5.23
N ALA A 89 3.74 -21.70 4.60
CA ALA A 89 3.64 -21.24 3.22
C ALA A 89 3.32 -22.37 2.23
N GLU A 90 3.79 -23.59 2.48
CA GLU A 90 3.53 -24.74 1.60
C GLU A 90 2.09 -25.25 1.69
N GLN A 91 1.48 -25.19 2.88
CA GLN A 91 0.09 -25.63 3.07
C GLN A 91 -0.89 -24.55 2.64
N LEU A 92 -0.49 -23.27 2.73
CA LEU A 92 -1.38 -22.12 2.49
C LEU A 92 -1.33 -21.61 1.05
N VAL A 93 -0.30 -21.94 0.26
CA VAL A 93 -0.10 -21.39 -1.09
C VAL A 93 -1.31 -21.59 -2.00
N ASP A 94 -1.82 -22.82 -2.12
CA ASP A 94 -2.88 -23.12 -3.08
C ASP A 94 -4.19 -22.44 -2.70
N VAL A 95 -4.51 -22.42 -1.39
CA VAL A 95 -5.71 -21.78 -0.86
C VAL A 95 -5.66 -20.27 -1.09
N PHE A 96 -4.54 -19.62 -0.76
CA PHE A 96 -4.40 -18.17 -0.97
C PHE A 96 -4.38 -17.81 -2.45
N THR A 97 -3.71 -18.57 -3.31
CA THR A 97 -3.74 -18.36 -4.75
C THR A 97 -5.17 -18.40 -5.28
N ASN A 98 -5.97 -19.39 -4.86
CA ASN A 98 -7.37 -19.49 -5.27
C ASN A 98 -8.20 -18.27 -4.78
N ILE A 99 -8.10 -17.93 -3.49
CA ILE A 99 -8.81 -16.78 -2.92
C ILE A 99 -8.45 -15.47 -3.64
N PHE A 100 -7.17 -15.23 -3.91
CA PHE A 100 -6.72 -14.03 -4.60
C PHE A 100 -7.24 -13.98 -6.03
N ASN A 101 -7.17 -15.08 -6.79
CA ASN A 101 -7.67 -15.12 -8.17
C ASN A 101 -9.21 -14.98 -8.24
N ILE A 102 -9.95 -15.53 -7.27
CA ILE A 102 -11.39 -15.27 -7.13
C ILE A 102 -11.65 -13.80 -6.83
N SER A 103 -10.87 -13.18 -5.92
CA SER A 103 -11.02 -11.77 -5.58
C SER A 103 -10.72 -10.85 -6.77
N LEU A 104 -9.68 -11.17 -7.55
CA LEU A 104 -9.30 -10.45 -8.75
C LEU A 104 -10.36 -10.55 -9.85
N SER A 105 -10.89 -11.75 -10.10
CA SER A 105 -11.94 -11.96 -11.11
C SER A 105 -13.30 -11.38 -10.72
N SER A 106 -13.66 -11.43 -9.43
CA SER A 106 -14.92 -10.87 -8.92
C SER A 106 -14.89 -9.36 -8.74
N THR A 107 -13.71 -8.72 -8.78
CA THR A 107 -13.49 -7.29 -8.46
C THR A 107 -14.09 -6.87 -7.12
N PHE A 108 -14.27 -7.84 -6.21
CA PHE A 108 -14.88 -7.64 -4.91
C PHE A 108 -13.78 -7.51 -3.87
N VAL A 109 -13.63 -6.31 -3.33
CA VAL A 109 -12.79 -6.05 -2.17
C VAL A 109 -13.70 -5.94 -0.95
N PRO A 110 -13.52 -6.80 0.08
CA PRO A 110 -14.27 -6.71 1.33
C PRO A 110 -14.29 -5.28 1.88
N THR A 111 -15.47 -4.80 2.28
CA THR A 111 -15.64 -3.42 2.76
C THR A 111 -14.75 -3.10 3.97
N CYS A 112 -14.48 -4.09 4.83
CA CYS A 112 -13.59 -3.93 5.98
C CYS A 112 -12.17 -3.49 5.59
N LEU A 113 -11.68 -3.87 4.41
CA LEU A 113 -10.39 -3.41 3.88
C LEU A 113 -10.46 -1.98 3.35
N LYS A 114 -11.62 -1.52 2.88
CA LYS A 114 -11.83 -0.15 2.42
C LYS A 114 -11.91 0.86 3.55
N THR A 115 -12.46 0.43 4.69
CA THR A 115 -12.70 1.28 5.86
C THR A 115 -11.57 1.22 6.89
N MET A 116 -10.49 0.48 6.62
CA MET A 116 -9.38 0.35 7.57
C MET A 116 -8.55 1.63 7.57
N THR A 117 -8.89 2.56 8.47
CA THR A 117 -8.09 3.74 8.79
C THR A 117 -6.97 3.37 9.76
N LEU A 118 -5.79 3.95 9.58
CA LEU A 118 -4.71 3.85 10.57
C LEU A 118 -5.20 4.44 11.90
N PRO A 119 -5.04 3.76 13.04
CA PRO A 119 -5.36 4.36 14.33
C PRO A 119 -4.48 5.60 14.55
N GLN A 120 -5.10 6.73 14.93
CA GLN A 120 -4.42 7.98 15.31
C GLN A 120 -3.64 7.84 16.61
#